data_AF-A0A132NG63-F1
#
_entry.id   AF-A0A132NG63-F1
#
_cell.length_a   1.000
_cell.length_b   1.000
_cell.length_c   1.000
_cell.angle_alpha   90.00
_cell.angle_beta   90.00
_cell.angle_gamma   90.00
#
_symmetry.space_group_name_H-M   'P 1'
#
loop_
_entity.id
_entity.type
_entity.pdbx_description
1 polymer ?
#
loop_
_entity_poly.entity_id
_entity_poly.type
_entity_poly.pdbx_seq_one_letter_code
_entity_poly.pdbx_strand_id
1 'polypeptide(L)'
;MLQGRDTERAVVAALLEEAWASRGGALVLRGQPGVGKSALLADAVARAEGMLVLRTSGIESESPLAFAALQRLLRPAMRHADRLPAPQARALRAVFGEEEGDGDRFLVFLAALSLLAETA
;
A
#
# COMPACT_ATOMS: atom_id res chain seq x y z
N MET A 1 20.86 -11.92 -1.00
CA MET A 1 21.81 -10.83 -1.34
C MET A 1 21.57 -10.46 -2.80
N LEU A 2 21.13 -9.23 -3.10
CA LEU A 2 20.99 -8.75 -4.48
C LEU A 2 22.37 -8.33 -4.98
N GLN A 3 22.89 -9.00 -6.01
CA GLN A 3 24.16 -8.66 -6.64
C GLN A 3 23.93 -7.73 -7.84
N GLY A 4 24.77 -6.71 -8.01
CA GLY A 4 24.75 -5.82 -9.18
C GLY A 4 23.53 -4.88 -9.26
N ARG A 5 22.95 -4.51 -8.11
CA ARG A 5 21.77 -3.62 -8.01
C ARG A 5 22.03 -2.40 -7.15
N ASP A 6 23.30 -2.01 -7.00
CA ASP A 6 23.68 -0.99 -6.02
C ASP A 6 23.07 0.37 -6.34
N THR A 7 22.97 0.73 -7.62
CA THR A 7 22.30 1.96 -8.06
C THR A 7 20.82 1.97 -7.70
N GLU A 8 20.07 0.91 -8.03
CA GLU A 8 18.64 0.86 -7.71
C GLU A 8 18.39 0.79 -6.21
N ARG A 9 19.25 0.09 -5.47
CA ARG A 9 19.19 0.04 -4.00
C ARG A 9 19.45 1.41 -3.38
N ALA A 10 20.38 2.19 -3.92
CA ALA A 10 20.65 3.56 -3.47
C ALA A 10 19.44 4.47 -3.69
N VAL A 11 18.76 4.38 -4.84
CA VAL A 11 17.53 5.16 -5.11
C VAL A 11 16.41 4.79 -4.14
N VAL A 12 16.22 3.50 -3.86
CA VAL A 12 15.23 3.04 -2.88
C VAL A 12 15.60 3.49 -1.46
N ALA A 13 16.87 3.40 -1.07
CA ALA A 13 17.34 3.84 0.24
C ALA A 13 17.09 5.34 0.45
N ALA A 14 17.42 6.17 -0.54
CA ALA A 14 17.13 7.60 -0.48
C ALA A 14 15.64 7.88 -0.30
N LEU A 15 14.75 7.13 -0.97
CA LEU A 15 13.31 7.29 -0.78
C LEU A 15 12.86 6.95 0.66
N LEU A 16 13.44 5.93 1.27
CA LEU A 16 13.14 5.56 2.66
C LEU A 16 13.68 6.60 3.65
N GLU A 17 14.87 7.15 3.41
CA GLU A 17 15.46 8.24 4.21
C GLU A 17 14.62 9.52 4.15
N GLU A 18 14.12 9.89 2.97
CA GLU A 18 13.21 11.03 2.81
C GLU A 18 11.89 10.83 3.57
N ALA A 19 11.33 9.62 3.52
CA ALA A 19 10.12 9.28 4.26
C ALA A 19 10.31 9.39 5.79
N TRP A 20 11.47 8.96 6.31
CA TRP A 20 11.84 9.17 7.73
C TRP A 20 11.93 10.65 8.11
N ALA A 21 12.31 11.50 7.16
CA ALA A 21 12.32 12.96 7.34
C ALA A 21 10.96 13.61 7.04
N SER A 22 9.87 12.84 7.08
CA SER A 22 8.49 13.26 6.80
C SER A 22 8.28 13.86 5.40
N ARG A 23 9.10 13.46 4.43
CA ARG A 23 8.96 13.86 3.03
C ARG A 23 8.46 12.66 2.21
N GLY A 24 7.24 12.78 1.70
CA GLY A 24 6.63 11.75 0.86
C GLY A 24 7.29 11.68 -0.52
N GLY A 25 7.28 10.48 -1.12
CA GLY A 25 7.76 10.26 -2.47
C GLY A 25 7.18 8.99 -3.09
N ALA A 26 7.42 8.81 -4.39
CA ALA A 26 6.97 7.64 -5.13
C ALA A 26 8.04 7.19 -6.12
N LEU A 27 8.17 5.88 -6.32
CA LEU A 27 9.11 5.27 -7.27
C LEU A 27 8.39 4.22 -8.11
N VAL A 28 8.70 4.19 -9.42
CA VAL A 28 8.20 3.18 -10.35
C VAL A 28 9.36 2.32 -10.84
N LEU A 29 9.31 1.02 -10.54
CA LEU A 29 10.27 0.03 -11.02
C LEU A 29 9.80 -0.58 -12.34
N ARG A 30 10.52 -0.31 -13.43
CA ARG A 30 10.22 -0.84 -14.76
C ARG A 30 11.31 -1.81 -15.21
N GLY A 31 10.91 -2.86 -15.93
CA GLY A 31 11.86 -3.83 -16.47
C GLY A 31 11.15 -5.11 -16.89
N GLN A 32 11.86 -5.97 -17.63
CA GLN A 32 11.32 -7.21 -18.18
C GLN A 32 10.84 -8.18 -17.08
N PRO A 33 9.91 -9.11 -17.40
CA PRO A 33 9.61 -10.24 -16.52
C PRO A 33 10.89 -10.96 -16.07
N GLY A 34 10.96 -11.41 -14.82
CA GLY A 34 12.11 -12.15 -14.30
C GLY A 34 13.37 -11.32 -13.98
N VAL A 35 13.44 -10.03 -14.33
CA VAL A 35 14.64 -9.19 -14.11
C VAL A 35 15.00 -8.91 -12.63
N GLY A 36 14.16 -9.35 -11.69
CA GLY A 36 14.40 -9.21 -10.25
C GLY A 36 13.70 -8.04 -9.55
N LYS A 37 12.69 -7.39 -10.17
CA LYS A 37 11.92 -6.28 -9.54
C LYS A 37 11.36 -6.65 -8.17
N SER A 38 10.75 -7.83 -8.03
CA SER A 38 10.19 -8.30 -6.76
C SER A 38 11.27 -8.58 -5.71
N ALA A 39 12.46 -9.00 -6.13
CA ALA A 39 13.59 -9.19 -5.22
C ALA A 39 14.12 -7.84 -4.72
N LEU A 40 14.17 -6.81 -5.57
CA LEU A 40 14.50 -5.44 -5.16
C LEU A 40 13.47 -4.87 -4.17
N LEU A 41 12.18 -5.08 -4.40
CA LEU A 41 11.14 -4.70 -3.44
C LEU A 41 11.27 -5.46 -2.11
N ALA A 42 11.68 -6.72 -2.13
CA ALA A 42 11.92 -7.48 -0.90
C ALA A 42 13.13 -6.92 -0.10
N ASP A 43 14.22 -6.50 -0.76
CA ASP A 43 15.34 -5.80 -0.11
C ASP A 43 14.91 -4.45 0.46
N ALA A 44 14.02 -3.73 -0.24
CA ALA A 44 13.44 -2.48 0.27
C ALA A 44 12.69 -2.69 1.59
N VAL A 45 11.85 -3.72 1.66
CA VAL A 45 11.09 -4.07 2.88
C VAL A 45 12.03 -4.43 4.03
N ALA A 46 13.10 -5.18 3.76
CA ALA A 46 14.10 -5.53 4.78
C ALA A 46 14.86 -4.31 5.33
N ARG A 47 14.91 -3.20 4.58
CA ARG A 47 15.54 -1.93 4.98
C ARG A 47 14.59 -0.93 5.63
N ALA A 48 13.29 -1.15 5.52
CA ALA A 48 12.24 -0.29 6.08
C ALA A 48 11.98 -0.60 7.57
N GLU A 49 13.02 -0.93 8.33
CA GLU A 49 12.90 -1.23 9.76
C GLU A 49 12.30 -0.02 10.50
N GLY A 50 11.34 -0.28 11.38
CA GLY A 50 10.60 0.76 12.11
C GLY A 50 9.46 1.42 11.32
N MET A 51 9.27 1.10 10.03
CA MET A 51 8.16 1.61 9.22
C MET A 51 7.01 0.60 9.16
N LEU A 52 5.77 1.10 9.08
CA LEU A 52 4.63 0.27 8.70
C LEU A 52 4.69 -0.02 7.20
N VAL A 53 5.00 -1.26 6.84
CA VAL A 53 5.04 -1.71 5.45
C VAL A 53 3.70 -2.35 5.07
N LEU A 54 2.95 -1.70 4.18
CA LEU A 54 1.79 -2.28 3.51
C LEU A 54 2.18 -2.77 2.12
N ARG A 55 1.82 -4.01 1.78
CA ARG A 55 2.16 -4.64 0.50
C ARG A 55 0.94 -5.32 -0.12
N THR A 56 0.81 -5.14 -1.42
CA THR A 56 -0.12 -5.90 -2.24
C THR A 56 0.56 -6.32 -3.54
N SER A 57 -0.17 -7.06 -4.37
CA SER A 57 0.27 -7.50 -5.69
C SER A 57 -0.93 -7.48 -6.62
N GLY A 58 -0.73 -7.07 -7.88
CA GLY A 58 -1.74 -7.26 -8.90
C GLY A 58 -1.92 -8.75 -9.19
N ILE A 59 -3.17 -9.21 -9.16
CA ILE A 59 -3.56 -10.57 -9.51
C ILE A 59 -4.49 -10.44 -10.72
N GLU A 60 -4.10 -10.99 -11.87
CA GLU A 60 -4.82 -10.79 -13.14
C GLU A 60 -6.28 -11.26 -13.07
N SER A 61 -6.51 -12.40 -12.42
CA SER A 61 -7.86 -12.94 -12.20
C SER A 61 -8.75 -12.06 -11.31
N GLU A 62 -8.17 -11.13 -10.55
CA GLU A 62 -8.90 -10.17 -9.72
C GLU A 62 -9.19 -8.85 -10.45
N SER A 63 -8.78 -8.70 -11.72
CA SER A 63 -9.08 -7.49 -12.51
C SER A 63 -10.57 -7.09 -12.58
N PRO A 64 -11.56 -8.01 -12.61
CA PRO A 64 -12.97 -7.61 -12.56
C PRO A 64 -13.46 -7.26 -11.15
N LEU A 65 -12.68 -7.58 -10.11
CA LEU A 65 -13.05 -7.39 -8.71
C LEU A 65 -12.62 -6.00 -8.25
N ALA A 66 -13.56 -5.05 -8.28
CA ALA A 66 -13.32 -3.71 -7.77
C ALA A 66 -12.79 -3.76 -6.33
N PHE A 67 -11.75 -2.98 -6.06
CA PHE A 67 -11.14 -2.82 -4.73
C PHE A 67 -10.47 -4.08 -4.12
N ALA A 68 -10.38 -5.22 -4.81
CA ALA A 68 -9.74 -6.43 -4.26
C ALA A 68 -8.29 -6.21 -3.80
N ALA A 69 -7.48 -5.54 -4.63
CA ALA A 69 -6.11 -5.19 -4.27
C ALA A 69 -6.02 -4.18 -3.11
N LEU A 70 -7.00 -3.27 -3.01
CA LEU A 70 -7.10 -2.26 -1.95
C LEU A 70 -7.49 -2.91 -0.61
N GLN A 71 -8.45 -3.83 -0.61
CA GLN A 71 -8.83 -4.64 0.54
C GLN A 71 -7.60 -5.37 1.11
N ARG A 72 -6.87 -6.08 0.26
CA ARG A 72 -5.63 -6.77 0.64
C ARG A 72 -4.59 -5.82 1.24
N LEU A 73 -4.44 -4.64 0.64
CA LEU A 73 -3.47 -3.63 1.06
C LEU A 73 -3.82 -3.03 2.44
N LEU A 74 -5.10 -2.69 2.66
CA LEU A 74 -5.56 -1.99 3.86
C LEU A 74 -5.94 -2.91 5.02
N ARG A 75 -6.08 -4.22 4.79
CA ARG A 75 -6.43 -5.20 5.84
C ARG A 75 -5.62 -5.05 7.14
N PRO A 76 -4.28 -4.83 7.14
CA PRO A 76 -3.52 -4.63 8.38
C PRO A 76 -3.87 -3.33 9.12
N ALA A 77 -4.35 -2.31 8.39
CA ALA A 77 -4.72 -0.99 8.92
C ALA A 77 -6.17 -0.94 9.41
N MET A 78 -7.03 -1.90 9.03
CA MET A 78 -8.47 -1.89 9.36
C MET A 78 -8.79 -1.86 10.86
N ARG A 79 -7.84 -2.23 11.73
CA ARG A 79 -7.95 -2.03 13.19
C ARG A 79 -8.13 -0.56 13.61
N HIS A 80 -7.82 0.39 12.73
CA HIS A 80 -7.98 1.82 12.95
C HIS A 80 -9.27 2.38 12.32
N ALA A 81 -10.08 1.56 11.66
CA ALA A 81 -11.28 2.03 10.96
C ALA A 81 -12.29 2.73 11.89
N ASP A 82 -12.36 2.33 13.16
CA ASP A 82 -13.24 2.96 14.16
C ASP A 82 -12.81 4.39 14.55
N ARG A 83 -11.61 4.82 14.16
CA ARG A 83 -11.13 6.19 14.35
C ARG A 83 -11.58 7.13 13.22
N LEU A 84 -12.12 6.57 12.12
CA LEU A 84 -12.60 7.34 11.00
C LEU A 84 -14.02 7.88 11.25
N PRO A 85 -14.40 8.98 10.58
CA PRO A 85 -15.81 9.36 10.50
C PRO A 85 -16.67 8.19 10.02
N ALA A 86 -17.81 7.95 10.68
CA ALA A 86 -18.66 6.79 10.41
C ALA A 86 -19.01 6.55 8.92
N PRO A 87 -19.26 7.59 8.09
CA PRO A 87 -19.48 7.38 6.65
C PRO A 87 -18.29 6.78 5.92
N GLN A 88 -17.06 7.16 6.30
CA GLN A 88 -15.82 6.65 5.71
C GLN A 88 -15.56 5.21 6.13
N ALA A 89 -15.69 4.90 7.43
CA ALA A 89 -15.54 3.54 7.94
C ALA A 89 -16.53 2.58 7.26
N ARG A 90 -17.81 2.97 7.16
CA ARG A 90 -18.84 2.20 6.49
C ARG A 90 -18.54 1.98 5.01
N ALA A 91 -18.06 3.01 4.29
CA ALA A 91 -17.72 2.88 2.88
C ALA A 91 -16.63 1.82 2.65
N LEU A 92 -15.58 1.78 3.48
CA LEU A 92 -14.55 0.74 3.41
C LEU A 92 -15.12 -0.65 3.75
N ARG A 93 -15.89 -0.77 4.83
CA ARG A 93 -16.51 -2.04 5.22
C ARG A 93 -17.46 -2.58 4.16
N ALA A 94 -18.22 -1.72 3.50
CA ALA A 94 -19.09 -2.10 2.41
C ALA A 94 -18.30 -2.69 1.22
N VAL A 95 -17.27 -2.00 0.73
CA VAL A 95 -16.45 -2.53 -0.39
C VAL A 95 -15.60 -3.73 -0.02
N PHE A 96 -15.37 -3.98 1.28
CA PHE A 96 -14.65 -5.16 1.76
C PHE A 96 -15.60 -6.33 2.10
N GLY A 97 -16.91 -6.15 1.93
CA GLY A 97 -17.93 -7.17 2.18
C GLY A 97 -18.21 -7.42 3.67
N GLU A 98 -17.83 -6.48 4.55
CA GLU A 98 -18.07 -6.56 5.99
C GLU A 98 -19.41 -5.94 6.40
N GLU A 99 -19.94 -5.01 5.61
CA GLU A 99 -21.25 -4.37 5.80
C GLU A 99 -22.01 -4.29 4.47
N GLU A 100 -23.34 -4.14 4.54
CA GLU A 100 -24.15 -3.83 3.37
C GLU A 100 -24.04 -2.34 3.01
N GLY A 101 -23.99 -2.02 1.72
CA GLY A 101 -24.01 -0.63 1.26
C GLY A 101 -23.46 -0.45 -0.14
N ASP A 102 -23.78 0.68 -0.76
CA ASP A 102 -23.14 1.11 -2.00
C ASP A 102 -21.78 1.73 -1.65
N GLY A 103 -20.72 1.17 -2.22
CA GLY A 103 -19.35 1.59 -1.99
C GLY A 103 -19.04 2.86 -2.77
N ASP A 104 -19.60 4.00 -2.34
CA ASP A 104 -19.34 5.30 -2.96
C ASP A 104 -17.83 5.49 -3.14
N ARG A 105 -17.40 5.50 -4.40
CA ARG A 105 -16.00 5.47 -4.77
C ARG A 105 -15.22 6.66 -4.19
N PHE A 106 -15.84 7.83 -4.09
CA PHE A 106 -15.21 9.00 -3.48
C PHE A 106 -15.00 8.77 -1.99
N LEU A 107 -16.02 8.28 -1.27
CA LEU A 107 -15.90 7.98 0.16
C LEU A 107 -14.89 6.87 0.43
N VAL A 108 -14.82 5.84 -0.42
CA VAL A 108 -13.83 4.76 -0.31
C VAL A 108 -12.40 5.31 -0.43
N PHE A 109 -12.13 6.18 -1.39
CA PHE A 109 -10.80 6.78 -1.56
C PHE A 109 -10.45 7.75 -0.43
N LEU A 110 -11.40 8.56 0.02
CA LEU A 110 -11.21 9.45 1.17
C LEU A 110 -10.96 8.66 2.46
N ALA A 111 -11.70 7.58 2.67
CA ALA A 111 -11.54 6.67 3.80
C ALA A 111 -10.19 5.96 3.77
N ALA A 112 -9.75 5.49 2.60
CA ALA A 112 -8.43 4.89 2.43
C ALA A 112 -7.30 5.86 2.78
N LEU A 113 -7.38 7.12 2.31
CA LEU A 113 -6.42 8.15 2.67
C LEU A 113 -6.42 8.44 4.17
N SER A 114 -7.60 8.62 4.75
CA SER A 114 -7.76 8.93 6.18
C SER A 114 -7.26 7.78 7.06
N LEU A 115 -7.52 6.53 6.65
CA LEU A 115 -7.03 5.34 7.34
C LEU A 115 -5.50 5.29 7.35
N LEU A 116 -4.86 5.56 6.21
CA LEU A 116 -3.40 5.60 6.13
C LEU A 116 -2.82 6.72 7.00
N ALA A 117 -3.46 7.89 7.05
CA ALA A 117 -3.06 8.99 7.93
C ALA A 117 -3.15 8.62 9.42
N GLU A 118 -4.17 7.86 9.84
CA GLU A 118 -4.29 7.38 11.24
C GLU A 118 -3.23 6.34 11.63
N THR A 119 -2.55 5.74 10.65
CA THR A 119 -1.47 4.77 10.89
C THR A 119 -0.06 5.38 10.93
N ALA A 120 0.07 6.65 10.55
CA ALA A 120 1.33 7.38 10.47
C ALA A 120 1.77 7.98 11.81
#